data_AF-A0AA42B5A3-F1
#
_entry.id   AF-A0AA42B5A3-F1
#
_cell.length_a   1.000
_cell.length_b   1.000
_cell.length_c   1.000
_cell.angle_alpha   90.00
_cell.angle_beta   90.00
_cell.angle_gamma   90.00
#
_symmetry.space_group_name_H-M   'P 1'
#
loop_
_entity.id
_entity.type
_entity.pdbx_description
1 polymer ?
#
loop_
_entity_poly.entity_id
_entity_poly.type
_entity_poly.pdbx_seq_one_letter_code
_entity_poly.pdbx_strand_id
1 'polypeptide(L)'
;MESFGKVEEFAETLVSGLDRSWQRPAGVAAKLISCKSSNGFYNIEYTLQKPGESCRHIFSKIGMANNGYYNRLFTVTGQFMEEETDKYSSSVQKTVSSFKFT
;
A
#
# COMPACT_ATOMS: atom_id res chain seq x y z
N MET A 1 -14.36 -7.97 -0.38
CA MET A 1 -13.67 -6.70 -0.70
C MET A 1 -14.66 -5.58 -0.97
N GLU A 2 -15.78 -5.83 -1.64
CA GLU A 2 -16.78 -4.79 -1.98
C GLU A 2 -17.31 -4.00 -0.76
N SER A 3 -17.32 -4.58 0.43
CA SER A 3 -17.66 -3.88 1.68
C SER A 3 -16.69 -2.75 2.07
N PHE A 4 -15.47 -2.72 1.51
CA PHE A 4 -14.48 -1.65 1.70
C PHE A 4 -14.60 -0.54 0.65
N GLY A 5 -15.62 -0.58 -0.22
CA GLY A 5 -15.80 0.39 -1.30
C GLY A 5 -14.88 0.12 -2.49
N LYS A 6 -14.80 1.07 -3.41
CA LYS A 6 -13.95 0.96 -4.60
C LYS A 6 -12.48 1.06 -4.23
N VAL A 7 -11.60 0.46 -5.03
CA VAL A 7 -10.15 0.44 -4.73
C VAL A 7 -9.55 1.84 -4.74
N GLU A 8 -10.08 2.73 -5.59
CA GLU A 8 -9.67 4.12 -5.70
C GLU A 8 -9.99 4.89 -4.41
N GLU A 9 -11.24 4.80 -3.94
CA GLU A 9 -11.70 5.46 -2.70
C GLU A 9 -10.94 4.94 -1.48
N PHE A 10 -10.71 3.63 -1.42
CA PHE A 10 -9.94 3.01 -0.35
C PHE A 10 -8.48 3.47 -0.37
N ALA A 11 -7.84 3.49 -1.55
CA ALA A 11 -6.45 3.90 -1.69
C ALA A 11 -6.26 5.39 -1.37
N GLU A 12 -7.19 6.24 -1.81
CA GLU A 12 -7.18 7.68 -1.49
C GLU A 12 -7.36 7.91 0.01
N THR A 13 -8.30 7.21 0.65
CA THR A 13 -8.51 7.28 2.10
C THR A 13 -7.27 6.82 2.88
N LEU A 14 -6.62 5.74 2.41
CA LEU A 14 -5.40 5.21 3.01
C LEU A 14 -4.25 6.23 2.92
N VAL A 15 -3.99 6.76 1.72
CA VAL A 15 -2.88 7.69 1.49
C VAL A 15 -3.13 9.03 2.18
N SER A 16 -4.34 9.57 2.11
CA SER A 16 -4.70 10.82 2.80
C SER A 16 -4.61 10.69 4.32
N GLY A 17 -4.94 9.52 4.89
CA GLY A 17 -4.74 9.26 6.32
C GLY A 17 -3.27 9.19 6.76
N LEU A 18 -2.37 8.85 5.82
CA LEU A 18 -0.92 8.84 6.06
C LEU A 18 -0.28 10.23 5.84
N ASP A 19 -0.88 11.07 5.00
CA ASP A 19 -0.36 12.41 4.70
C ASP A 19 -0.57 13.38 5.87
N ARG A 20 0.54 13.88 6.41
CA ARG A 20 0.61 14.91 7.44
C ARG A 20 1.47 16.09 7.01
N SER A 21 1.72 16.23 5.71
CA SER A 21 2.51 17.33 5.13
C SER A 21 1.98 18.73 5.52
N TRP A 22 0.68 18.84 5.81
CA TRP A 22 0.00 20.07 6.22
C TRP A 22 0.27 20.53 7.67
N GLN A 23 0.80 19.66 8.54
CA GLN A 23 1.09 20.02 9.94
C GLN A 23 2.29 20.97 10.05
N ARG A 24 2.41 21.71 11.17
CA ARG A 24 3.58 22.56 11.47
C ARG A 24 4.22 22.13 12.79
N PRO A 25 5.47 21.62 12.80
CA PRO A 25 6.36 21.42 11.63
C PRO A 25 5.81 20.39 10.63
N ALA A 26 6.26 20.47 9.38
CA ALA A 26 5.80 19.59 8.29
C ALA A 26 5.95 18.12 8.70
N GLY A 27 4.89 17.34 8.51
CA GLY A 27 4.88 15.91 8.79
C GLY A 27 5.26 15.07 7.58
N VAL A 28 4.86 13.79 7.61
CA VAL A 28 5.09 12.84 6.52
C VAL A 28 4.28 13.25 5.29
N ALA A 29 4.89 13.33 4.12
CA ALA A 29 4.20 13.48 2.85
C ALA A 29 3.89 12.09 2.25
N ALA A 30 2.63 11.84 1.91
CA ALA A 30 2.20 10.60 1.27
C ALA A 30 1.64 10.87 -0.13
N LYS A 31 1.98 10.04 -1.12
CA LYS A 31 1.49 10.20 -2.49
C LYS A 31 1.06 8.86 -3.09
N LEU A 32 -0.16 8.81 -3.60
CA LEU A 32 -0.68 7.65 -4.31
C LEU A 32 -0.07 7.59 -5.72
N ILE A 33 0.44 6.42 -6.12
CA ILE A 33 1.04 6.19 -7.44
C ILE A 33 0.11 5.34 -8.29
N SER A 34 -0.35 4.21 -7.76
CA SER A 34 -1.23 3.29 -8.47
C SER A 34 -2.18 2.59 -7.50
N CYS A 35 -3.39 2.31 -7.97
CA CYS A 35 -4.33 1.45 -7.26
C CYS A 35 -5.02 0.54 -8.28
N LYS A 36 -5.10 -0.75 -7.97
CA LYS A 36 -5.71 -1.77 -8.85
C LYS A 36 -6.39 -2.84 -8.02
N SER A 37 -7.63 -3.15 -8.36
CA SER A 37 -8.35 -4.30 -7.83
C SER A 37 -8.19 -5.49 -8.78
N SER A 38 -7.80 -6.65 -8.26
CA SER A 38 -7.70 -7.89 -9.04
C SER A 38 -7.86 -9.11 -8.16
N ASN A 39 -8.63 -10.11 -8.59
CA ASN A 39 -8.76 -11.41 -7.93
C ASN A 39 -9.10 -11.33 -6.43
N GLY A 40 -9.94 -10.36 -6.03
CA GLY A 40 -10.32 -10.17 -4.62
C GLY A 40 -9.26 -9.48 -3.74
N PHE A 41 -8.21 -8.91 -4.35
CA PHE A 41 -7.17 -8.12 -3.70
C PHE A 41 -7.16 -6.68 -4.19
N TYR A 42 -6.85 -5.75 -3.29
CA TYR A 42 -6.50 -4.37 -3.59
C TYR A 42 -5.00 -4.25 -3.58
N ASN A 43 -4.42 -3.93 -4.73
CA ASN A 43 -3.00 -3.62 -4.87
C ASN A 43 -2.88 -2.10 -4.92
N ILE A 44 -2.13 -1.54 -3.98
CA ILE A 44 -1.98 -0.10 -3.79
C ILE A 44 -0.48 0.18 -3.75
N GLU A 45 -0.06 1.14 -4.55
CA GLU A 45 1.31 1.59 -4.66
C GLU A 45 1.35 3.07 -4.31
N TYR A 46 2.20 3.43 -3.36
CA TYR A 46 2.30 4.81 -2.87
C TYR A 46 3.69 5.07 -2.31
N THR A 47 4.07 6.35 -2.26
CA THR A 47 5.30 6.79 -1.62
C THR A 47 5.02 7.48 -0.29
N LEU A 48 5.98 7.36 0.62
CA LEU A 48 6.04 8.07 1.89
C LEU A 48 7.38 8.77 2.03
N GLN A 49 7.35 10.08 2.19
CA GLN A 49 8.53 10.89 2.45
C GLN A 49 8.40 11.55 3.82
N LYS A 50 9.32 11.21 4.73
CA LYS A 50 9.40 11.93 6.01
C LYS A 50 10.36 13.12 5.87
N PRO A 51 10.12 14.22 6.58
CA PRO A 51 11.05 15.34 6.63
C PRO A 51 12.42 14.87 7.13
N GLY A 52 13.46 14.99 6.30
CA GLY A 52 14.83 14.59 6.64
C GLY A 52 15.18 13.12 6.42
N GLU A 53 14.25 12.28 5.95
CA GLU A 53 14.54 10.91 5.50
C GLU A 53 14.38 10.80 3.97
N SER A 54 15.01 9.77 3.39
CA SER A 54 14.78 9.39 2.00
C SER A 54 13.36 8.90 1.78
N CYS A 55 12.87 9.10 0.55
CA CYS A 55 11.54 8.69 0.14
C CYS A 55 11.44 7.16 0.10
N ARG A 56 10.36 6.61 0.65
CA ARG A 56 10.07 5.19 0.65
C ARG A 56 9.00 4.89 -0.38
N HIS A 57 9.24 3.87 -1.19
CA HIS A 57 8.27 3.34 -2.12
C HIS A 57 7.62 2.10 -1.51
N ILE A 58 6.29 2.05 -1.50
CA ILE A 58 5.53 1.02 -0.81
C ILE A 58 4.54 0.35 -1.77
N PHE A 59 4.61 -0.97 -1.81
CA PHE A 59 3.63 -1.84 -2.47
C PHE A 59 2.82 -2.58 -1.42
N SER A 60 1.52 -2.32 -1.38
CA SER A 60 0.58 -2.94 -0.45
C SER A 60 -0.42 -3.79 -1.21
N LYS A 61 -0.50 -5.08 -0.88
CA LYS A 61 -1.55 -5.99 -1.35
C LYS A 61 -2.45 -6.35 -0.18
N ILE A 62 -3.71 -6.00 -0.29
CA ILE A 62 -4.71 -6.15 0.76
C ILE A 62 -5.76 -7.11 0.26
N GLY A 63 -6.20 -8.03 1.10
CA GLY A 63 -7.17 -9.05 0.75
C GLY A 63 -8.01 -9.46 1.94
N MET A 64 -9.25 -9.88 1.72
CA MET A 64 -10.09 -10.46 2.76
C MET A 64 -10.50 -11.89 2.41
N ALA A 65 -10.31 -12.82 3.34
CA ALA A 65 -10.77 -14.20 3.20
C ALA A 65 -11.62 -14.61 4.41
N ASN A 66 -12.62 -15.46 4.18
CA ASN A 66 -13.49 -16.01 5.21
C ASN A 66 -13.11 -17.48 5.46
N ASN A 67 -12.94 -17.85 6.73
CA ASN A 67 -12.64 -19.23 7.12
C ASN A 67 -13.88 -20.04 7.56
N GLY A 68 -15.09 -19.53 7.29
CA GLY A 68 -16.37 -20.11 7.71
C GLY A 68 -16.89 -19.60 9.06
N TYR A 69 -16.03 -19.00 9.88
CA TYR A 69 -16.38 -18.48 11.21
C TYR A 69 -16.22 -16.96 11.33
N TYR A 70 -15.20 -16.41 10.66
CA TYR A 70 -14.94 -14.97 10.64
C TYR A 70 -14.16 -14.53 9.40
N ASN A 71 -14.29 -13.26 9.09
CA ASN A 71 -13.54 -12.61 8.01
C ASN A 71 -12.16 -12.19 8.53
N ARG A 72 -11.11 -12.53 7.77
CA ARG A 72 -9.72 -12.14 8.04
C ARG A 72 -9.26 -11.15 6.98
N LEU A 73 -8.77 -9.99 7.43
CA LEU A 73 -8.09 -9.03 6.58
C LEU A 73 -6.59 -9.34 6.58
N PHE A 74 -6.05 -9.58 5.40
CA PHE A 74 -4.63 -9.78 5.15
C PHE A 74 -4.06 -8.55 4.48
N THR A 75 -2.96 -8.04 5.01
CA THR A 75 -2.20 -6.95 4.43
C THR A 75 -0.77 -7.41 4.24
N VAL A 76 -0.28 -7.36 3.00
CA VAL A 76 1.11 -7.66 2.65
C VAL A 76 1.73 -6.39 2.12
N THR A 77 2.74 -5.90 2.80
CA THR A 77 3.43 -4.66 2.44
C THR A 77 4.89 -4.94 2.14
N GLY A 78 5.34 -4.50 0.97
CA GLY A 78 6.74 -4.45 0.59
C GLY A 78 7.18 -2.99 0.53
N GLN A 79 8.33 -2.68 1.09
CA GLN A 79 8.87 -1.32 1.11
C GLN A 79 10.35 -1.33 0.73
N PHE A 80 10.79 -0.30 0.02
CA PHE A 80 12.20 -0.03 -0.27
C PHE A 80 12.43 1.48 -0.36
N MET A 81 13.69 1.90 -0.27
CA MET A 81 14.05 3.30 -0.49
C MET A 81 14.02 3.61 -1.99
N GLU A 82 13.55 4.80 -2.36
CA GLU A 82 13.47 5.21 -3.77
C GLU A 82 14.85 5.20 -4.46
N GLU A 83 15.91 5.45 -3.71
CA GLU A 83 17.31 5.34 -4.17
C GLU A 83 17.70 3.91 -4.59
N GLU A 84 17.02 2.90 -4.07
CA GLU A 84 17.30 1.49 -4.33
C GLU A 84 16.24 0.83 -5.24
N THR A 85 15.42 1.66 -5.91
CA THR A 85 14.35 1.20 -6.82
C THR A 85 14.89 0.22 -7.85
N ASP A 86 16.03 0.53 -8.48
CA ASP A 86 16.62 -0.32 -9.52
C ASP A 86 17.03 -1.71 -9.01
N LYS A 87 17.35 -1.83 -7.71
CA LYS A 87 17.80 -3.09 -7.09
C LYS A 87 16.63 -3.92 -6.59
N TYR A 88 15.67 -3.29 -5.91
CA TYR A 88 14.68 -4.02 -5.13
C TYR A 88 13.26 -3.96 -5.69
N SER A 89 12.91 -2.97 -6.52
CA SER A 89 11.54 -2.76 -6.98
C SER A 89 10.93 -4.01 -7.60
N SER A 90 11.62 -4.64 -8.56
CA SER A 90 11.10 -5.84 -9.23
C SER A 90 10.94 -7.03 -8.28
N SER A 91 11.90 -7.24 -7.37
CA SER A 91 11.86 -8.37 -6.42
C SER A 91 10.75 -8.19 -5.39
N VAL A 92 10.62 -6.99 -4.83
CA VAL A 92 9.59 -6.65 -3.86
C VAL A 92 8.20 -6.72 -4.50
N GLN A 93 8.03 -6.13 -5.67
CA GLN A 93 6.77 -6.18 -6.41
C GLN A 93 6.36 -7.62 -6.75
N LYS A 94 7.30 -8.47 -7.20
CA LYS A 94 7.04 -9.90 -7.45
C LYS A 94 6.66 -10.62 -6.16
N THR A 95 7.36 -10.37 -5.06
CA THR A 95 7.08 -10.99 -3.77
C THR A 95 5.67 -10.65 -3.28
N VAL A 96 5.33 -9.36 -3.24
CA VAL A 96 4.00 -8.87 -2.81
C VAL A 96 2.90 -9.38 -3.73
N SER A 97 3.11 -9.34 -5.05
CA SER A 97 2.10 -9.80 -6.02
C SER A 97 1.87 -11.30 -5.98
N SER A 98 2.88 -12.10 -5.61
CA SER A 98 2.79 -13.56 -5.51
C SER A 98 1.87 -14.05 -4.38
N PHE A 99 1.56 -13.20 -3.39
CA PHE A 99 0.68 -13.55 -2.28
C PHE A 99 -0.72 -13.97 -2.76
N LYS A 100 -1.21 -15.10 -2.24
CA LYS A 100 -2.54 -15.64 -2.50
C LYS A 100 -3.11 -16.17 -1.20
N PHE A 101 -4.44 -16.26 -1.11
CA PHE A 101 -5.06 -17.03 -0.04
C PHE A 101 -4.77 -18.51 -0.23
N THR A 102 -4.60 -19.21 0.89
CA THR A 102 -4.45 -20.66 0.95
C THR A 102 -5.82 -21.30 1.15
#